data_AF-A0A2E1M5X0-F1
#
_entry.id   AF-A0A2E1M5X0-F1
#
_cell.length_a   1.000
_cell.length_b   1.000
_cell.length_c   1.000
_cell.angle_alpha   90.00
_cell.angle_beta   90.00
_cell.angle_gamma   90.00
#
_symmetry.space_group_name_H-M   'P 1'
#
loop_
_entity.id
_entity.type
_entity.pdbx_description
1 polymer ?
#
loop_
_entity_poly.entity_id
_entity_poly.type
_entity_poly.pdbx_seq_one_letter_code
_entity_poly.pdbx_strand_id
1 'polypeptide(L)'
;MRRVLILVLGIGLSACSADQNPSSELVFDQNPDFSAQVEAASGALGLRPSTALDVAHLATWDGQRPNQTVSSFSDWATIKLAARAPTPAPLRVPEAAPRRRQGDVRGRPIDLDQSQLREMDRLSIRLVQNALNTKPIRRALFRARDLDLKDQTTEWGGILDWNIDGWIMLSGPGEGENDDGLFQRTASDFRQMFDGAIPFHLHARALNMSAVAGPGSTDLQAAEQHGVPALVFTSLNKDCLQVDWYRRGGIVVDLGEIIR
;
A
#
# COMPACT_ATOMS: atom_id res chain seq x y z
N MET A 1 -2.77 -20.71 12.83
CA MET A 1 -2.68 -19.63 11.82
C MET A 1 -3.88 -19.56 10.86
N ARG A 2 -4.50 -20.67 10.41
CA ARG A 2 -5.71 -20.67 9.55
C ARG A 2 -7.00 -20.11 10.21
N ARG A 3 -7.01 -19.91 11.53
CA ARG A 3 -8.18 -19.48 12.32
C ARG A 3 -8.25 -17.98 12.62
N VAL A 4 -7.17 -17.23 12.44
CA VAL A 4 -7.13 -15.80 12.81
C VAL A 4 -7.95 -14.96 11.81
N LEU A 5 -7.92 -15.27 10.51
CA LEU A 5 -8.73 -14.52 9.55
C LEU A 5 -10.25 -14.80 9.64
N ILE A 6 -10.67 -16.02 9.98
CA ILE A 6 -12.11 -16.35 10.04
C ILE A 6 -12.75 -15.86 11.34
N LEU A 7 -12.01 -15.87 12.47
CA LEU A 7 -12.53 -15.36 13.74
C LEU A 7 -12.41 -13.84 13.89
N VAL A 8 -11.37 -13.20 13.33
CA VAL A 8 -11.13 -11.76 13.55
C VAL A 8 -11.86 -10.88 12.54
N LEU A 9 -12.11 -11.36 11.32
CA LEU A 9 -12.55 -10.45 10.26
C LEU A 9 -14.05 -10.34 10.08
N GLY A 10 -14.87 -11.38 10.30
CA GLY A 10 -16.30 -11.27 9.99
C GLY A 10 -16.58 -10.64 8.61
N ILE A 11 -15.64 -10.74 7.66
CA ILE A 11 -15.75 -10.12 6.34
C ILE A 11 -16.70 -11.01 5.55
N GLY A 12 -17.99 -10.78 5.76
CA GLY A 12 -18.88 -10.69 4.62
C GLY A 12 -18.57 -9.39 3.87
N LEU A 13 -18.54 -9.49 2.55
CA LEU A 13 -18.69 -8.53 1.43
C LEU A 13 -18.96 -7.01 1.65
N SER A 14 -18.74 -6.39 2.81
CA SER A 14 -19.19 -5.02 3.10
C SER A 14 -18.16 -4.12 3.76
N ALA A 15 -16.88 -4.48 3.76
CA ALA A 15 -15.83 -3.60 4.28
C ALA A 15 -15.53 -2.36 3.38
N CYS A 16 -16.25 -2.20 2.25
CA CYS A 16 -16.15 -1.04 1.35
C CYS A 16 -17.53 -0.39 1.10
N SER A 17 -18.38 -0.22 2.12
CA SER A 17 -19.56 0.66 2.02
C SER A 17 -19.32 1.95 2.80
N ALA A 18 -19.56 3.09 2.15
CA ALA A 18 -19.30 4.44 2.64
C ALA A 18 -20.24 4.92 3.78
N ASP A 19 -21.03 4.03 4.38
CA ASP A 19 -21.92 4.36 5.49
C ASP A 19 -21.48 3.64 6.77
N GLN A 20 -20.53 4.21 7.51
CA GLN A 20 -20.39 3.90 8.93
C GLN A 20 -20.11 5.15 9.79
N ASN A 21 -21.04 5.33 10.72
CA ASN A 21 -21.05 6.26 11.84
C ASN A 21 -19.68 6.28 12.58
N PRO A 22 -19.06 7.44 12.87
CA PRO A 22 -17.68 7.53 13.37
C PRO A 22 -17.50 7.17 14.87
N SER A 23 -18.38 6.34 15.43
CA SER A 23 -18.38 6.00 16.86
C SER A 23 -18.55 4.50 17.15
N SER A 24 -18.16 3.61 16.23
CA SER A 24 -17.96 2.21 16.57
C SER A 24 -16.68 2.06 17.39
N GLU A 25 -16.82 1.80 18.69
CA GLU A 25 -15.70 1.32 19.51
C GLU A 25 -15.05 0.13 18.80
N LEU A 26 -13.71 0.09 18.76
CA LEU A 26 -12.96 -1.07 18.29
C LEU A 26 -13.36 -2.27 19.17
N VAL A 27 -14.29 -3.09 18.70
CA VAL A 27 -14.69 -4.31 19.41
C VAL A 27 -13.56 -5.32 19.25
N PHE A 28 -12.74 -5.43 20.27
CA PHE A 28 -11.69 -6.46 20.34
C PHE A 28 -12.34 -7.84 20.37
N ASP A 29 -11.76 -8.79 19.61
CA ASP A 29 -12.12 -10.21 19.72
C ASP A 29 -12.07 -10.60 21.21
N GLN A 30 -13.16 -11.17 21.72
CA GLN A 30 -13.25 -11.60 23.13
C GLN A 30 -12.30 -12.75 23.46
N ASN A 31 -11.52 -13.23 22.50
CA ASN A 31 -10.40 -14.12 22.75
C ASN A 31 -9.30 -13.41 23.57
N PRO A 32 -9.12 -13.80 24.85
CA PRO A 32 -8.15 -13.14 25.73
C PRO A 32 -6.71 -13.31 25.26
N ASP A 33 -6.38 -14.43 24.60
CA ASP A 33 -5.02 -14.68 24.09
C ASP A 33 -4.69 -13.73 22.93
N PHE A 34 -5.65 -13.47 22.06
CA PHE A 34 -5.49 -12.53 20.95
C PHE A 34 -5.33 -11.10 21.47
N SER A 35 -6.19 -10.67 22.39
CA SER A 35 -6.12 -9.34 23.00
C SER A 35 -4.78 -9.14 23.73
N ALA A 36 -4.33 -10.12 24.52
CA ALA A 36 -3.03 -10.08 25.19
C ALA A 36 -1.86 -9.99 24.20
N GLN A 37 -1.93 -10.70 23.06
CA GLN A 37 -0.90 -10.63 22.02
C GLN A 37 -0.83 -9.22 21.40
N VAL A 38 -1.99 -8.62 21.06
CA VAL A 38 -2.06 -7.27 20.49
C VAL A 38 -1.57 -6.22 21.50
N GLU A 39 -1.94 -6.34 22.77
CA GLU A 39 -1.46 -5.45 23.84
C GLU A 39 0.05 -5.57 24.03
N ALA A 40 0.59 -6.78 24.03
CA ALA A 40 2.03 -7.02 24.13
C ALA A 40 2.79 -6.41 22.93
N ALA A 41 2.28 -6.60 21.71
CA ALA A 41 2.84 -6.02 20.50
C ALA A 41 2.79 -4.48 20.53
N SER A 42 1.63 -3.92 20.87
CA SER A 42 1.42 -2.48 21.04
C SER A 42 2.41 -1.88 22.03
N GLY A 43 2.56 -2.48 23.21
CA GLY A 43 3.51 -2.04 24.23
C GLY A 43 4.97 -2.19 23.81
N ALA A 44 5.32 -3.26 23.10
CA ALA A 44 6.69 -3.50 22.65
C ALA A 44 7.13 -2.60 21.49
N LEU A 45 6.20 -2.26 20.58
CA LEU A 45 6.45 -1.44 19.39
C LEU A 45 6.13 0.05 19.63
N GLY A 46 5.41 0.40 20.70
CA GLY A 46 4.94 1.75 20.96
C GLY A 46 3.83 2.23 20.01
N LEU A 47 3.17 1.29 19.32
CA LEU A 47 2.13 1.57 18.32
C LEU A 47 0.74 1.44 18.93
N ARG A 48 -0.12 2.44 18.73
CA ARG A 48 -1.52 2.38 19.14
C ARG A 48 -2.41 2.09 17.93
N PRO A 49 -3.17 0.98 17.91
CA PRO A 49 -4.04 0.69 16.79
C PRO A 49 -5.21 1.67 16.76
N SER A 50 -5.54 2.15 15.56
CA SER A 50 -6.68 3.04 15.30
C SER A 50 -7.74 2.40 14.41
N THR A 51 -7.43 1.25 13.79
CA THR A 51 -8.30 0.52 12.86
C THR A 51 -8.26 -0.97 13.17
N ALA A 52 -9.22 -1.74 12.66
CA ALA A 52 -9.20 -3.20 12.77
C ALA A 52 -7.98 -3.82 12.05
N LEU A 53 -7.50 -3.18 10.98
CA LEU A 53 -6.30 -3.62 10.27
C LEU A 53 -5.02 -3.31 11.04
N ASP A 54 -4.96 -2.21 11.79
CA ASP A 54 -3.88 -1.94 12.73
C ASP A 54 -3.79 -3.06 13.79
N VAL A 55 -4.94 -3.49 14.33
CA VAL A 55 -5.04 -4.62 15.27
C VAL A 55 -4.55 -5.92 14.64
N ALA A 56 -5.04 -6.25 13.44
CA ALA A 56 -4.62 -7.44 12.71
C ALA A 56 -3.12 -7.42 12.40
N HIS A 57 -2.58 -6.25 12.05
CA HIS A 57 -1.16 -6.07 11.83
C HIS A 57 -0.37 -6.34 13.11
N LEU A 58 -0.75 -5.77 14.27
CA LEU A 58 -0.11 -6.04 15.55
C LEU A 58 -0.13 -7.52 15.92
N ALA A 59 -1.21 -8.23 15.58
CA ALA A 59 -1.33 -9.67 15.81
C ALA A 59 -0.37 -10.51 14.96
N THR A 60 0.32 -9.94 13.95
CA THR A 60 1.40 -10.63 13.22
C THR A 60 2.78 -10.41 13.82
N TRP A 61 2.89 -9.65 14.92
CA TRP A 61 4.16 -9.45 15.60
C TRP A 61 4.76 -10.78 16.07
N ASP A 62 6.02 -11.00 15.69
CA ASP A 62 6.79 -12.23 15.95
C ASP A 62 7.55 -12.21 17.29
N GLY A 63 7.34 -11.16 18.10
CA GLY A 63 8.04 -10.96 19.36
C GLY A 63 9.37 -10.20 19.23
N GLN A 64 9.87 -9.94 18.02
CA GLN A 64 11.13 -9.22 17.82
C GLN A 64 10.92 -7.72 17.85
N ARG A 65 11.74 -7.02 18.64
CA ARG A 65 11.77 -5.55 18.60
C ARG A 65 12.65 -5.09 17.45
N PRO A 66 12.16 -4.18 16.60
CA PRO A 66 12.98 -3.57 15.57
C PRO A 66 14.13 -2.78 16.21
N ASN A 67 15.29 -2.79 15.56
CA ASN A 67 16.49 -2.04 15.98
C ASN A 67 16.36 -0.51 15.76
N GLN A 68 15.20 -0.06 15.26
CA GLN A 68 14.90 1.34 14.98
C GLN A 68 13.58 1.70 15.65
N THR A 69 13.44 2.97 16.04
CA THR A 69 12.19 3.46 16.62
C THR A 69 11.10 3.43 15.57
N VAL A 70 9.94 2.87 15.93
CA VAL A 70 8.75 2.81 15.09
C VAL A 70 7.73 3.77 15.67
N SER A 71 7.23 4.71 14.85
CA SER A 71 6.24 5.69 15.29
C SER A 71 4.89 5.53 14.59
N SER A 72 4.81 4.70 13.55
CA SER A 72 3.59 4.39 12.84
C SER A 72 3.60 2.98 12.26
N PHE A 73 2.43 2.48 11.87
CA PHE A 73 2.30 1.21 11.12
C PHE A 73 3.04 1.23 9.79
N SER A 74 3.17 2.41 9.17
CA SER A 74 3.95 2.61 7.95
C SER A 74 5.44 2.42 8.20
N ASP A 75 5.95 2.93 9.32
CA ASP A 75 7.34 2.68 9.74
C ASP A 75 7.57 1.19 9.95
N TRP A 76 6.62 0.53 10.62
CA TRP A 76 6.74 -0.89 10.94
C TRP A 76 6.78 -1.76 9.69
N ALA A 77 5.85 -1.56 8.76
CA ALA A 77 5.84 -2.26 7.48
C ALA A 77 7.16 -2.03 6.71
N THR A 78 7.63 -0.78 6.68
CA THR A 78 8.87 -0.42 5.99
C THR A 78 10.08 -1.10 6.61
N ILE A 79 10.16 -1.19 7.95
CA ILE A 79 11.26 -1.89 8.63
C ILE A 79 11.23 -3.39 8.34
N LYS A 80 10.06 -4.04 8.33
CA LYS A 80 9.95 -5.46 7.98
C LYS A 80 10.53 -5.74 6.59
N LEU A 81 10.17 -4.92 5.60
CA LEU A 81 10.71 -5.04 4.25
C LEU A 81 12.21 -4.73 4.22
N ALA A 82 12.66 -3.65 4.85
CA ALA A 82 14.06 -3.25 4.91
C ALA A 82 14.96 -4.27 5.61
N ALA A 83 14.42 -5.06 6.55
CA ALA A 83 15.15 -6.10 7.25
C ALA A 83 15.55 -7.28 6.35
N ARG A 84 14.83 -7.49 5.23
CA ARG A 84 15.09 -8.58 4.27
C ARG A 84 15.58 -8.09 2.92
N ALA A 85 15.17 -6.89 2.48
CA ALA A 85 15.57 -6.30 1.21
C ALA A 85 17.00 -5.73 1.26
N PRO A 86 17.71 -5.67 0.12
CA PRO A 86 19.03 -5.05 0.06
C PRO A 86 18.92 -3.56 0.41
N THR A 87 20.00 -3.01 0.97
CA THR A 87 20.07 -1.57 1.24
C THR A 87 19.82 -0.80 -0.06
N PRO A 88 18.80 0.07 -0.11
CA PRO A 88 18.44 0.71 -1.36
C PRO A 88 19.42 1.85 -1.68
N ALA A 89 19.58 2.10 -2.98
CA ALA A 89 20.33 3.24 -3.49
C ALA A 89 19.77 4.58 -2.96
N PRO A 90 20.54 5.68 -3.04
CA PRO A 90 20.06 7.01 -2.68
C PRO A 90 18.75 7.39 -3.38
N LEU A 91 17.97 8.22 -2.70
CA LEU A 91 16.68 8.72 -3.19
C LEU A 91 16.88 9.47 -4.50
N ARG A 92 16.10 9.12 -5.52
CA ARG A 92 16.11 9.79 -6.82
C ARG A 92 14.97 10.79 -6.91
N VAL A 93 15.27 11.99 -7.40
CA VAL A 93 14.26 12.99 -7.73
C VAL A 93 13.73 12.68 -9.13
N PRO A 94 12.41 12.69 -9.36
CA PRO A 94 11.83 12.55 -10.70
C PRO A 94 12.40 13.60 -11.67
N GLU A 95 12.72 13.18 -12.89
CA GLU A 95 13.16 14.11 -13.95
C GLU A 95 11.99 14.89 -14.56
N ALA A 96 10.82 14.26 -14.63
CA ALA A 96 9.60 14.86 -15.15
C ALA A 96 8.90 15.71 -14.08
N ALA A 97 8.30 16.82 -14.51
CA ALA A 97 7.42 17.59 -13.65
C ALA A 97 6.20 16.74 -13.23
N PRO A 98 5.74 16.85 -11.98
CA PRO A 98 4.58 16.11 -11.51
C PRO A 98 3.34 16.34 -12.38
N ARG A 99 2.56 15.28 -12.64
CA ARG A 99 1.36 15.40 -13.49
C ARG A 99 0.15 15.90 -12.69
N ARG A 100 -0.84 16.39 -13.44
CA ARG A 100 -2.06 17.00 -12.91
C ARG A 100 -2.99 15.92 -12.33
N ARG A 101 -3.41 16.09 -11.08
CA ARG A 101 -4.24 15.12 -10.35
C ARG A 101 -5.70 15.57 -10.22
N GLN A 102 -6.57 14.62 -9.88
CA GLN A 102 -7.99 14.87 -9.60
C GLN A 102 -8.29 15.05 -8.11
N GLY A 103 -9.47 15.59 -7.85
CA GLY A 103 -10.09 15.60 -6.53
C GLY A 103 -9.27 16.31 -5.46
N ASP A 104 -9.36 15.77 -4.25
CA ASP A 104 -8.84 16.38 -3.02
C ASP A 104 -7.31 16.43 -2.95
N VAL A 105 -6.62 15.76 -3.87
CA VAL A 105 -5.15 15.75 -3.98
C VAL A 105 -4.66 16.91 -4.84
N ARG A 106 -5.54 17.56 -5.60
CA ARG A 106 -5.20 18.70 -6.44
C ARG A 106 -4.70 19.87 -5.59
N GLY A 107 -3.44 20.25 -5.80
CA GLY A 107 -2.80 21.36 -5.09
C GLY A 107 -2.11 20.98 -3.78
N ARG A 108 -2.11 19.71 -3.38
CA ARG A 108 -1.25 19.22 -2.30
C ARG A 108 0.20 19.16 -2.78
N PRO A 109 1.19 19.38 -1.89
CA PRO A 109 2.57 19.05 -2.16
C PRO A 109 2.70 17.56 -2.52
N ILE A 110 3.51 17.26 -3.53
CA ILE A 110 3.75 15.88 -4.01
C ILE A 110 5.22 15.61 -4.30
N ASP A 111 6.08 16.55 -3.96
CA ASP A 111 7.52 16.46 -4.10
C ASP A 111 8.14 15.68 -2.93
N LEU A 112 9.47 15.58 -2.93
CA LEU A 112 10.22 14.90 -1.89
C LEU A 112 10.61 15.82 -0.73
N ASP A 113 10.42 17.13 -0.84
CA ASP A 113 10.78 18.13 0.17
C ASP A 113 9.64 18.48 1.13
N GLN A 114 8.47 17.85 0.98
CA GLN A 114 7.38 17.93 1.95
C GLN A 114 7.86 17.73 3.39
N SER A 115 7.56 18.70 4.25
CA SER A 115 7.94 18.68 5.68
C SER A 115 7.31 17.52 6.47
N GLN A 116 6.26 16.91 5.93
CA GLN A 116 5.55 15.78 6.52
C GLN A 116 6.23 14.43 6.23
N LEU A 117 7.17 14.38 5.28
CA LEU A 117 7.92 13.16 4.94
C LEU A 117 9.02 12.88 5.97
N ARG A 118 8.88 11.74 6.65
CA ARG A 118 9.82 11.25 7.65
C ARG A 118 10.91 10.40 6.99
N GLU A 119 12.00 10.15 7.70
CA GLU A 119 13.09 9.29 7.20
C GLU A 119 12.64 7.88 6.81
N MET A 120 11.68 7.31 7.56
CA MET A 120 11.08 6.02 7.24
C MET A 120 10.25 6.06 5.95
N ASP A 121 9.57 7.17 5.67
CA ASP A 121 8.85 7.36 4.40
C ASP A 121 9.87 7.40 3.24
N ARG A 122 10.98 8.12 3.42
CA ARG A 122 12.09 8.17 2.45
C ARG A 122 12.76 6.81 2.24
N LEU A 123 12.88 5.99 3.27
CA LEU A 123 13.35 4.61 3.14
C LEU A 123 12.37 3.75 2.32
N SER A 124 11.07 3.84 2.61
CA SER A 124 10.02 3.16 1.84
C SER A 124 10.10 3.53 0.35
N ILE A 125 10.20 4.83 0.05
CA ILE A 125 10.33 5.33 -1.32
C ILE A 125 11.61 4.79 -2.00
N ARG A 126 12.75 4.76 -1.31
CA ARG A 126 14.00 4.21 -1.85
C ARG A 126 13.90 2.72 -2.16
N LEU A 127 13.23 1.94 -1.30
CA LEU A 127 12.95 0.52 -1.55
C LEU A 127 12.11 0.34 -2.82
N VAL A 128 11.02 1.10 -2.97
CA VAL A 128 10.18 1.12 -4.17
C VAL A 128 10.99 1.49 -5.41
N GLN A 129 11.76 2.57 -5.36
CA GLN A 129 12.59 3.00 -6.48
C GLN A 129 13.64 1.94 -6.87
N ASN A 130 14.19 1.21 -5.90
CA ASN A 130 15.13 0.12 -6.17
C ASN A 130 14.42 -1.04 -6.89
N ALA A 131 13.25 -1.45 -6.41
CA ALA A 131 12.44 -2.48 -7.03
C ALA A 131 12.07 -2.15 -8.47
N LEU A 132 11.57 -0.93 -8.70
CA LEU A 132 11.19 -0.41 -10.01
C LEU A 132 12.40 -0.17 -10.93
N ASN A 133 13.63 -0.25 -10.43
CA ASN A 133 14.83 -0.20 -11.27
C ASN A 133 15.18 -1.57 -11.89
N THR A 134 14.50 -2.64 -11.48
CA THR A 134 14.78 -3.99 -11.98
C THR A 134 13.93 -4.32 -13.21
N LYS A 135 14.54 -4.96 -14.21
CA LYS A 135 13.83 -5.40 -15.43
C LYS A 135 12.67 -6.37 -15.14
N PRO A 136 12.80 -7.35 -14.22
CA PRO A 136 11.69 -8.26 -13.90
C PRO A 136 10.45 -7.52 -13.39
N ILE A 137 10.61 -6.58 -12.45
CA ILE A 137 9.49 -5.82 -11.90
C ILE A 137 8.84 -4.93 -12.95
N ARG A 138 9.62 -4.20 -13.76
CA ARG A 138 9.05 -3.39 -14.86
C ARG A 138 8.24 -4.25 -15.83
N ARG A 139 8.78 -5.41 -16.26
CA ARG A 139 8.06 -6.32 -17.16
C ARG A 139 6.77 -6.85 -16.54
N ALA A 140 6.81 -7.25 -15.26
CA ALA A 140 5.63 -7.72 -14.55
C ALA A 140 4.56 -6.63 -14.45
N LEU A 141 4.97 -5.39 -14.16
CA LEU A 141 4.08 -4.25 -14.03
C LEU A 141 3.41 -3.85 -15.35
N PHE A 142 4.16 -3.78 -16.45
CA PHE A 142 3.55 -3.54 -17.76
C PHE A 142 2.66 -4.70 -18.21
N ARG A 143 2.98 -5.94 -17.82
CA ARG A 143 2.09 -7.09 -18.06
C ARG A 143 0.79 -6.97 -17.27
N ALA A 144 0.85 -6.60 -15.99
CA ALA A 144 -0.33 -6.38 -15.15
C ALA A 144 -1.19 -5.26 -15.73
N ARG A 145 -0.58 -4.13 -16.12
CA ARG A 145 -1.26 -3.05 -16.84
C ARG A 145 -1.95 -3.54 -18.11
N ASP A 146 -1.25 -4.29 -18.96
CA ASP A 146 -1.80 -4.78 -20.22
C ASP A 146 -2.95 -5.80 -20.01
N LEU A 147 -3.07 -6.39 -18.82
CA LEU A 147 -4.20 -7.23 -18.40
C LEU A 147 -5.36 -6.37 -17.86
N ASP A 148 -5.07 -5.41 -16.98
CA ASP A 148 -6.01 -4.41 -16.46
C ASP A 148 -6.73 -3.68 -17.60
N LEU A 149 -5.98 -3.21 -18.60
CA LEU A 149 -6.54 -2.52 -19.77
C LEU A 149 -7.54 -3.39 -20.57
N LYS A 150 -7.44 -4.72 -20.48
CA LYS A 150 -8.36 -5.66 -21.14
C LYS A 150 -9.53 -6.05 -20.25
N ASP A 151 -9.36 -5.95 -18.94
CA ASP A 151 -10.33 -6.33 -17.94
C ASP A 151 -11.08 -5.08 -17.46
N GLN A 152 -12.30 -4.89 -17.96
CA GLN A 152 -13.12 -3.73 -17.60
C GLN A 152 -14.05 -3.99 -16.41
N THR A 153 -13.83 -5.09 -15.68
CA THR A 153 -14.72 -5.51 -14.59
C THR A 153 -14.25 -5.07 -13.22
N THR A 154 -12.95 -4.81 -13.07
CA THR A 154 -12.31 -4.47 -11.80
C THR A 154 -10.91 -3.90 -12.05
N GLU A 155 -10.41 -3.09 -11.13
CA GLU A 155 -9.00 -2.67 -11.17
C GLU A 155 -8.09 -3.85 -10.83
N TRP A 156 -6.88 -3.86 -11.39
CA TRP A 156 -5.83 -4.80 -11.05
C TRP A 156 -4.85 -4.22 -10.03
N GLY A 157 -4.30 -5.09 -9.20
CA GLY A 157 -3.37 -4.69 -8.16
C GLY A 157 -2.73 -5.88 -7.49
N GLY A 158 -2.11 -5.62 -6.34
CA GLY A 158 -1.47 -6.66 -5.54
C GLY A 158 -0.40 -6.09 -4.63
N ILE A 159 0.76 -6.76 -4.59
CA ILE A 159 1.87 -6.41 -3.69
C ILE A 159 3.23 -6.41 -4.40
N LEU A 160 4.11 -5.55 -3.90
CA LEU A 160 5.53 -5.50 -4.19
C LEU A 160 6.31 -5.94 -2.95
N ASP A 161 7.16 -6.96 -3.07
CA ASP A 161 7.90 -7.51 -1.94
C ASP A 161 9.31 -7.96 -2.35
N TRP A 162 10.13 -8.30 -1.36
CA TRP A 162 11.44 -8.90 -1.52
C TRP A 162 11.45 -10.33 -1.00
N ASN A 163 11.95 -11.26 -1.82
CA ASN A 163 12.22 -12.63 -1.43
C ASN A 163 13.72 -12.97 -1.62
N ILE A 164 14.10 -14.23 -1.38
CA ILE A 164 15.50 -14.67 -1.49
C ILE A 164 16.10 -14.52 -2.90
N ASP A 165 15.27 -14.56 -3.94
CA ASP A 165 15.68 -14.46 -5.35
C ASP A 165 15.64 -13.02 -5.89
N GLY A 166 15.07 -12.09 -5.13
CA GLY A 166 15.04 -10.66 -5.43
C GLY A 166 13.67 -10.01 -5.23
N TRP A 167 13.47 -8.89 -5.92
CA TRP A 167 12.18 -8.22 -5.95
C TRP A 167 11.14 -9.07 -6.67
N ILE A 168 9.98 -9.22 -6.05
CA ILE A 168 8.81 -9.89 -6.62
C ILE A 168 7.61 -8.94 -6.66
N MET A 169 6.75 -9.18 -7.65
CA MET A 169 5.47 -8.51 -7.80
C MET A 169 4.42 -9.60 -8.02
N LEU A 170 3.42 -9.65 -7.13
CA LEU A 170 2.24 -10.48 -7.33
C LEU A 170 1.09 -9.56 -7.71
N SER A 171 0.41 -9.87 -8.79
CA SER A 171 -0.69 -9.07 -9.33
C SER A 171 -1.87 -9.94 -9.74
N GLY A 172 -3.07 -9.43 -9.54
CA GLY A 172 -4.31 -10.03 -10.02
C GLY A 172 -5.46 -9.02 -10.06
N PRO A 173 -6.63 -9.45 -10.55
CA PRO A 173 -7.85 -8.65 -10.45
C PRO A 173 -8.23 -8.44 -8.97
N GLY A 174 -8.88 -7.32 -8.68
CA GLY A 174 -9.49 -7.08 -7.37
C GLY A 174 -10.65 -8.02 -7.08
N GLU A 175 -11.12 -8.03 -5.83
CA GLU A 175 -12.31 -8.79 -5.42
C GLU A 175 -13.64 -8.06 -5.75
N GLY A 176 -13.57 -6.81 -6.22
CA GLY A 176 -14.74 -6.01 -6.57
C GLY A 176 -15.32 -6.45 -7.90
N GLU A 177 -16.64 -6.68 -7.95
CA GLU A 177 -17.36 -6.97 -9.18
C GLU A 177 -17.99 -5.69 -9.75
N ASN A 178 -17.75 -5.40 -11.04
CA ASN A 178 -18.40 -4.34 -11.81
C ASN A 178 -18.11 -2.89 -11.37
N ASP A 179 -16.99 -2.66 -10.69
CA ASP A 179 -16.49 -1.31 -10.37
C ASP A 179 -14.99 -1.23 -10.64
N ASP A 180 -14.65 -0.62 -11.77
CA ASP A 180 -13.27 -0.33 -12.22
C ASP A 180 -12.83 1.09 -11.81
N GLY A 181 -13.39 1.59 -10.71
CA GLY A 181 -12.97 2.83 -10.03
C GLY A 181 -12.46 2.59 -8.61
N LEU A 182 -12.41 1.33 -8.15
CA LEU A 182 -11.96 0.96 -6.81
C LEU A 182 -11.30 -0.43 -6.79
N PHE A 183 -10.00 -0.47 -6.51
CA PHE A 183 -9.33 -1.72 -6.22
C PHE A 183 -9.71 -2.29 -4.85
N GLN A 184 -10.49 -3.38 -4.86
CA GLN A 184 -10.76 -4.17 -3.65
C GLN A 184 -9.70 -5.26 -3.46
N ARG A 185 -8.92 -5.16 -2.39
CA ARG A 185 -7.77 -6.04 -2.10
C ARG A 185 -8.21 -7.44 -1.71
N THR A 186 -7.39 -8.42 -2.06
CA THR A 186 -7.64 -9.81 -1.66
C THR A 186 -7.21 -10.08 -0.22
N ALA A 187 -7.77 -11.12 0.41
CA ALA A 187 -7.29 -11.60 1.70
C ALA A 187 -5.81 -12.05 1.68
N SER A 188 -5.25 -12.36 0.52
CA SER A 188 -3.82 -12.68 0.36
C SER A 188 -2.94 -11.44 0.39
N ASP A 189 -3.42 -10.31 -0.12
CA ASP A 189 -2.69 -9.04 -0.11
C ASP A 189 -2.55 -8.54 1.33
N PHE A 190 -3.62 -8.56 2.11
CA PHE A 190 -3.56 -8.14 3.52
C PHE A 190 -2.53 -8.92 4.33
N ARG A 191 -2.45 -10.24 4.14
CA ARG A 191 -1.44 -11.07 4.84
C ARG A 191 -0.02 -10.64 4.49
N GLN A 192 0.25 -10.38 3.21
CA GLN A 192 1.57 -9.95 2.76
C GLN A 192 1.90 -8.51 3.19
N MET A 193 0.89 -7.62 3.22
CA MET A 193 1.01 -6.27 3.77
C MET A 193 1.43 -6.31 5.25
N PHE A 194 0.86 -7.23 6.04
CA PHE A 194 1.25 -7.42 7.43
C PHE A 194 2.66 -7.97 7.60
N ASP A 195 3.24 -8.60 6.57
CA ASP A 195 4.64 -9.00 6.54
C ASP A 195 5.54 -7.88 5.97
N GLY A 196 4.99 -6.73 5.60
CA GLY A 196 5.71 -5.55 5.12
C GLY A 196 5.76 -5.37 3.61
N ALA A 197 5.10 -6.24 2.84
CA ALA A 197 4.97 -6.02 1.39
C ALA A 197 4.23 -4.71 1.12
N ILE A 198 4.64 -3.99 0.06
CA ILE A 198 4.04 -2.71 -0.31
C ILE A 198 2.86 -2.98 -1.25
N PRO A 199 1.61 -2.70 -0.82
CA PRO A 199 0.45 -2.84 -1.67
C PRO A 199 0.49 -1.87 -2.86
N PHE A 200 -0.03 -2.28 -4.00
CA PHE A 200 -0.27 -1.40 -5.14
C PHE A 200 -1.60 -1.69 -5.84
N HIS A 201 -2.00 -0.78 -6.71
CA HIS A 201 -3.06 -0.97 -7.71
C HIS A 201 -2.79 -0.14 -8.97
N LEU A 202 -3.58 -0.39 -10.02
CA LEU A 202 -3.44 0.20 -11.35
C LEU A 202 -4.65 1.08 -11.66
N HIS A 203 -4.39 2.31 -12.13
CA HIS A 203 -5.36 3.11 -12.87
C HIS A 203 -5.08 2.91 -14.37
N ALA A 204 -5.53 1.78 -14.95
CA ALA A 204 -5.21 1.45 -16.35
C ALA A 204 -6.39 0.96 -17.22
N ARG A 205 -7.63 1.30 -16.86
CA ARG A 205 -8.83 1.16 -17.72
C ARG A 205 -8.71 1.71 -19.15
N ALA A 206 -7.80 2.67 -19.36
CA ALA A 206 -7.47 3.23 -20.66
C ALA A 206 -6.00 3.65 -20.74
N LEU A 207 -5.53 3.96 -21.95
CA LEU A 207 -4.30 4.73 -22.15
C LEU A 207 -4.59 6.23 -21.99
N ASN A 208 -3.55 7.05 -21.76
CA ASN A 208 -3.66 8.50 -21.60
C ASN A 208 -4.50 8.94 -20.39
N MET A 209 -4.40 8.20 -19.29
CA MET A 209 -5.06 8.48 -18.01
C MET A 209 -4.38 9.61 -17.22
N SER A 210 -3.59 10.47 -17.88
CA SER A 210 -2.83 11.54 -17.22
C SER A 210 -3.71 12.53 -16.44
N ALA A 211 -4.97 12.68 -16.86
CA ALA A 211 -5.93 13.54 -16.19
C ALA A 211 -6.38 13.02 -14.82
N VAL A 212 -6.22 11.72 -14.53
CA VAL A 212 -6.55 11.06 -13.25
C VAL A 212 -5.31 10.57 -12.51
N ALA A 213 -4.13 11.08 -12.84
CA ALA A 213 -2.90 10.50 -12.34
C ALA A 213 -2.77 10.62 -10.82
N GLY A 214 -2.43 9.50 -10.18
CA GLY A 214 -2.29 9.38 -8.74
C GLY A 214 -3.53 8.97 -7.96
N PRO A 215 -3.40 8.91 -6.62
CA PRO A 215 -4.44 8.31 -5.79
C PRO A 215 -5.67 9.22 -5.80
N GLY A 216 -6.84 8.59 -5.94
CA GLY A 216 -8.14 9.21 -5.73
C GLY A 216 -8.48 9.36 -4.25
N SER A 217 -9.68 9.90 -3.97
CA SER A 217 -10.18 10.04 -2.59
C SER A 217 -10.39 8.70 -1.91
N THR A 218 -10.87 7.69 -2.65
CA THR A 218 -11.06 6.32 -2.17
C THR A 218 -9.73 5.65 -1.81
N ASP A 219 -8.68 5.86 -2.60
CA ASP A 219 -7.33 5.35 -2.31
C ASP A 219 -6.77 5.94 -1.02
N LEU A 220 -6.95 7.25 -0.80
CA LEU A 220 -6.52 7.91 0.42
C LEU A 220 -7.32 7.43 1.63
N GLN A 221 -8.63 7.22 1.49
CA GLN A 221 -9.45 6.63 2.55
C GLN A 221 -9.00 5.19 2.88
N ALA A 222 -8.67 4.38 1.87
CA ALA A 222 -8.11 3.05 2.07
C ALA A 222 -6.75 3.12 2.80
N ALA A 223 -5.89 4.09 2.45
CA ALA A 223 -4.62 4.31 3.16
C ALA A 223 -4.82 4.67 4.63
N GLU A 224 -5.85 5.46 4.97
CA GLU A 224 -6.23 5.72 6.36
C GLU A 224 -6.58 4.41 7.08
N GLN A 225 -7.26 3.47 6.43
CA GLN A 225 -7.62 2.19 7.04
C GLN A 225 -6.45 1.22 7.18
N HIS A 226 -5.63 1.09 6.14
CA HIS A 226 -4.58 0.06 6.05
C HIS A 226 -3.35 0.37 6.92
N GLY A 227 -3.04 1.66 7.14
CA GLY A 227 -1.91 2.09 7.97
C GLY A 227 -0.51 1.86 7.38
N VAL A 228 -0.41 1.10 6.28
CA VAL A 228 0.83 0.86 5.52
C VAL A 228 0.89 1.77 4.29
N PRO A 229 2.09 2.11 3.78
CA PRO A 229 2.19 2.86 2.53
C PRO A 229 1.74 2.02 1.34
N ALA A 230 1.33 2.67 0.26
CA ALA A 230 0.85 2.02 -0.95
C ALA A 230 1.34 2.74 -2.21
N LEU A 231 1.20 2.07 -3.35
CA LEU A 231 1.52 2.58 -4.66
C LEU A 231 0.29 2.61 -5.55
N VAL A 232 0.24 3.61 -6.44
CA VAL A 232 -0.68 3.59 -7.57
C VAL A 232 0.08 3.85 -8.84
N PHE A 233 -0.26 3.08 -9.87
CA PHE A 233 0.35 3.17 -11.18
C PHE A 233 -0.68 3.65 -12.21
N THR A 234 -0.45 4.80 -12.82
CA THR A 234 -1.39 5.35 -13.82
C THR A 234 -0.89 5.15 -15.24
N SER A 235 -1.72 4.57 -16.11
CA SER A 235 -1.40 4.34 -17.52
C SER A 235 -1.35 5.64 -18.33
N LEU A 236 -0.14 6.15 -18.60
CA LEU A 236 0.05 7.38 -19.35
C LEU A 236 0.03 7.13 -20.85
N ASN A 237 0.71 6.11 -21.33
CA ASN A 237 0.64 5.66 -22.72
C ASN A 237 1.05 4.18 -22.81
N LYS A 238 1.16 3.65 -24.03
CA LYS A 238 1.50 2.22 -24.26
C LYS A 238 2.83 1.78 -23.62
N ASP A 239 3.76 2.70 -23.42
CA ASP A 239 5.13 2.42 -22.98
C ASP A 239 5.51 3.19 -21.70
N CYS A 240 4.57 3.90 -21.06
CA CYS A 240 4.82 4.73 -19.88
C CYS A 240 3.71 4.61 -18.83
N LEU A 241 4.14 4.46 -17.57
CA LEU A 241 3.29 4.53 -16.37
C LEU A 241 3.82 5.64 -15.45
N GLN A 242 2.92 6.39 -14.83
CA GLN A 242 3.25 7.21 -13.67
C GLN A 242 3.25 6.35 -12.42
N VAL A 243 4.10 6.69 -11.45
CA VAL A 243 4.20 6.00 -10.17
C VAL A 243 4.04 6.99 -9.04
N ASP A 244 3.07 6.72 -8.16
CA ASP A 244 2.88 7.54 -6.97
C ASP A 244 2.88 6.69 -5.72
N TRP A 245 3.60 7.15 -4.72
CA TRP A 245 3.60 6.59 -3.38
C TRP A 245 2.69 7.40 -2.48
N TYR A 246 1.87 6.74 -1.66
CA TYR A 246 0.99 7.43 -0.73
C TYR A 246 0.83 6.65 0.57
N ARG A 247 0.44 7.35 1.63
CA ARG A 247 0.16 6.74 2.94
C ARG A 247 -0.88 7.50 3.75
N ARG A 248 -1.29 6.91 4.87
CA ARG A 248 -2.07 7.53 5.96
C ARG A 248 -1.57 8.95 6.27
N GLY A 249 -2.48 9.87 6.54
CA GLY A 249 -2.26 11.31 6.66
C GLY A 249 -2.39 12.07 5.34
N GLY A 250 -2.90 11.41 4.29
CA GLY A 250 -3.10 12.02 2.97
C GLY A 250 -1.81 12.49 2.28
N ILE A 251 -0.66 11.90 2.62
CA ILE A 251 0.64 12.22 2.03
C ILE A 251 0.80 11.43 0.74
N VAL A 252 1.20 12.13 -0.31
CA VAL A 252 1.39 11.60 -1.64
C VAL A 252 2.72 12.11 -2.18
N VAL A 253 3.48 11.25 -2.84
CA VAL A 253 4.74 11.59 -3.48
C VAL A 253 4.71 11.08 -4.91
N ASP A 254 4.92 11.98 -5.87
CA ASP A 254 5.16 11.66 -7.26
C ASP A 254 6.56 11.05 -7.40
N LEU A 255 6.65 9.79 -7.83
CA LEU A 255 7.94 9.10 -8.05
C LEU A 255 8.38 9.16 -9.51
N GLY A 256 7.64 9.87 -10.36
CA GLY A 256 7.91 10.06 -11.76
C GLY A 256 7.34 8.96 -12.65
N GLU A 257 8.00 8.78 -13.78
CA GLU A 257 7.56 7.90 -14.85
C GLU A 257 8.46 6.67 -14.97
N ILE A 258 7.87 5.53 -15.26
CA ILE A 258 8.58 4.31 -15.63
C ILE A 258 8.30 3.97 -17.08
N ILE A 259 9.36 3.59 -17.80
CA ILE A 259 9.29 3.20 -19.20
C ILE A 259 9.44 1.69 -19.32
N ARG A 260 8.72 1.11 -20.29
CA ARG A 260 8.68 -0.33 -20.59
C ARG A 260 10.05 -0.95 -20.86
#